data_AF-A0A3D2IAF4-F1
#
_entry.id   AF-A0A3D2IAF4-F1
#
_cell.length_a   1.000
_cell.length_b   1.000
_cell.length_c   1.000
_cell.angle_alpha   90.00
_cell.angle_beta   90.00
_cell.angle_gamma   90.00
#
_symmetry.space_group_name_H-M   'P 1'
#
loop_
_entity.id
_entity.type
_entity.pdbx_description
1 polymer ?
#
loop_
_entity_poly.entity_id
_entity_poly.type
_entity_poly.pdbx_seq_one_letter_code
_entity_poly.pdbx_strand_id
1 'polypeptide(L)' 'RENARRNGIGNVEFFCGDASAVAADFAARGLRPDVICVDPPRKGLSPDVISAAARMQPQRIVYVSCDPATL' A
#
# COMPACT_ATOMS: atom_id res chain seq x y z
N ARG A 1 10.91 9.36 5.64
CA ARG A 1 12.02 10.14 5.04
C ARG A 1 13.24 10.19 5.95
N GLU A 2 13.20 10.84 7.12
CA GLU A 2 14.39 10.94 8.02
C GLU A 2 14.96 9.58 8.44
N ASN A 3 14.12 8.59 8.75
CA ASN A 3 14.58 7.24 9.08
C ASN A 3 15.37 6.58 7.92
N ALA A 4 14.92 6.75 6.68
CA ALA A 4 15.64 6.22 5.51
C ALA A 4 17.02 6.87 5.37
N ARG A 5 17.10 8.20 5.55
CA ARG A 5 18.36 8.95 5.53
C ARG A 5 19.34 8.46 6.60
N ARG A 6 18.87 8.26 7.84
CA ARG A 6 19.71 7.76 8.95
C ARG A 6 20.26 6.36 8.67
N ASN A 7 19.56 5.55 7.89
CA ASN A 7 19.96 4.19 7.54
C ASN A 7 20.65 4.08 6.16
N GLY A 8 20.92 5.20 5.47
CA GLY A 8 21.55 5.19 4.15
C GLY A 8 20.72 4.54 3.04
N ILE A 9 19.39 4.49 3.19
CA ILE A 9 18.48 3.84 2.23
C ILE A 9 18.03 4.86 1.18
N GLY A 10 18.43 4.64 -0.08
CA GLY A 10 18.12 5.52 -1.22
C GLY A 10 17.05 5.01 -2.20
N ASN A 11 16.62 3.75 -2.08
CA ASN A 11 15.68 3.08 -2.98
C ASN A 11 14.23 3.12 -2.46
N VAL A 12 13.85 4.19 -1.77
CA VAL A 12 12.51 4.33 -1.17
C VAL A 12 11.93 5.70 -1.46
N GLU A 13 10.65 5.71 -1.84
CA GLU A 13 9.87 6.93 -2.02
C GLU A 13 8.75 7.00 -0.98
N PHE A 14 8.48 8.20 -0.46
CA PHE A 14 7.47 8.42 0.58
C PHE A 14 6.41 9.41 0.10
N PHE A 15 5.16 8.95 0.09
CA PHE A 15 3.99 9.72 -0.30
C PHE A 15 3.14 10.02 0.95
N CYS A 16 2.61 11.25 1.04
CA CYS A 16 1.72 11.66 2.13
C CYS A 16 0.37 12.04 1.52
N GLY A 17 -0.69 11.36 1.94
CA GLY A 17 -2.03 11.55 1.42
C GLY A 17 -2.98 10.48 1.94
N ASP A 18 -4.26 10.59 1.58
CA ASP A 18 -5.22 9.51 1.79
C ASP A 18 -4.79 8.27 1.01
N ALA A 19 -4.79 7.11 1.67
CA ALA A 19 -4.30 5.87 1.07
C ALA A 19 -5.12 5.47 -0.17
N SER A 20 -6.42 5.76 -0.21
CA SER A 20 -7.29 5.46 -1.35
C SER A 20 -6.94 6.36 -2.54
N ALA A 21 -6.74 7.66 -2.28
CA ALA A 21 -6.34 8.60 -3.33
C ALA A 21 -4.96 8.27 -3.90
N VAL A 22 -3.98 7.96 -3.04
CA VAL A 22 -2.62 7.59 -3.47
C VAL A 22 -2.62 6.27 -4.24
N ALA A 23 -3.35 5.25 -3.77
CA ALA A 23 -3.46 3.98 -4.48
C ALA A 23 -4.14 4.12 -5.84
N ALA A 24 -5.16 4.99 -5.95
CA ALA A 24 -5.83 5.28 -7.21
C ALA A 24 -4.88 5.98 -8.21
N ASP A 25 -4.08 6.95 -7.77
CA ASP A 25 -3.04 7.58 -8.60
C ASP A 25 -2.03 6.55 -9.11
N PHE A 26 -1.55 5.66 -8.24
CA PHE A 26 -0.60 4.61 -8.64
C PHE A 26 -1.17 3.67 -9.69
N ALA A 27 -2.42 3.24 -9.51
CA ALA A 27 -3.12 2.43 -10.50
C ALA A 27 -3.29 3.19 -11.83
N ALA A 28 -3.66 4.47 -11.78
CA ALA A 28 -3.84 5.31 -12.97
C ALA A 28 -2.53 5.56 -13.73
N ARG A 29 -1.41 5.68 -13.01
CA ARG A 29 -0.05 5.77 -13.56
C ARG A 29 0.47 4.44 -14.11
N GLY A 30 -0.30 3.36 -13.99
CA GLY A 30 0.05 2.05 -14.54
C GLY A 30 1.14 1.32 -13.75
N LEU A 31 1.32 1.63 -12.46
CA LEU A 31 2.27 0.89 -11.63
C LEU A 31 1.89 -0.60 -11.59
N ARG A 32 2.92 -1.45 -11.57
CA ARG A 32 2.84 -2.92 -11.52
C ARG A 32 3.82 -3.45 -10.48
N PRO A 33 3.53 -3.29 -9.18
CA PRO A 33 4.38 -3.82 -8.13
C PRO A 33 4.28 -5.35 -8.10
N ASP A 34 5.39 -6.06 -7.91
CA ASP A 34 5.36 -7.52 -7.73
C ASP A 34 4.64 -7.91 -6.42
N VAL A 35 4.80 -7.08 -5.38
CA VAL A 35 4.24 -7.30 -4.05
C VAL A 35 3.62 -6.02 -3.50
N ILE A 36 2.43 -6.12 -2.93
CA ILE A 36 1.81 -5.06 -2.13
C ILE A 36 1.74 -5.53 -0.67
N CYS A 37 2.24 -4.72 0.26
CA CYS A 37 2.13 -4.96 1.69
C CYS A 37 1.17 -3.94 2.32
N VAL A 38 0.21 -4.41 3.10
CA VAL A 38 -0.79 -3.58 3.77
C VAL A 38 -0.86 -3.93 5.25
N ASP A 39 -0.86 -2.90 6.09
CA ASP A 39 -1.06 -2.96 7.53
C ASP A 39 -2.16 -1.95 7.90
N PRO A 40 -3.44 -2.28 7.64
CA PRO A 40 -4.54 -1.37 7.89
C PRO A 40 -4.87 -1.23 9.39
N PRO A 41 -5.57 -0.15 9.77
CA PRO A 41 -6.18 -0.06 11.10
C PRO A 41 -7.22 -1.18 11.31
N ARG A 42 -7.68 -1.38 12.56
CA ARG A 42 -8.67 -2.43 12.93
C ARG A 42 -9.94 -2.49 12.08
N LYS A 43 -10.32 -1.41 11.41
CA LYS A 43 -11.47 -1.37 10.50
C LYS A 43 -11.21 -2.04 9.13
N GLY A 44 -9.97 -2.49 8.88
CA GLY A 44 -9.54 -3.02 7.60
C GLY A 44 -9.28 -1.96 6.52
N LEU A 45 -9.13 -2.42 5.28
CA LEU A 45 -8.98 -1.57 4.10
C LEU A 45 -10.32 -1.07 3.56
N SER A 46 -10.31 0.12 2.95
CA SER A 46 -11.46 0.59 2.17
C SER A 46 -11.59 -0.23 0.88
N PRO A 47 -12.83 -0.43 0.36
CA PRO A 47 -13.05 -1.07 -0.94
C PRO A 47 -12.29 -0.42 -2.10
N ASP A 48 -12.08 0.90 -2.03
CA ASP A 48 -11.33 1.66 -3.03
C ASP A 48 -9.85 1.26 -3.08
N VAL A 49 -9.21 1.09 -1.92
CA VAL A 49 -7.81 0.63 -1.85
C VAL A 49 -7.69 -0.80 -2.37
N ILE A 50 -8.64 -1.68 -2.01
CA ILE A 50 -8.67 -3.07 -2.51
C ILE A 50 -8.78 -3.08 -4.04
N SER A 51 -9.69 -2.28 -4.59
CA SER A 51 -9.90 -2.16 -6.03
C SER A 51 -8.67 -1.62 -6.76
N ALA A 52 -8.01 -0.60 -6.20
CA ALA A 52 -6.79 -0.04 -6.75
C ALA A 52 -5.63 -1.05 -6.70
N ALA A 53 -5.46 -1.77 -5.59
CA ALA A 53 -4.46 -2.84 -5.45
C ALA A 53 -4.67 -3.95 -6.47
N ALA A 54 -5.92 -4.39 -6.69
CA ALA A 54 -6.25 -5.40 -7.70
C ALA A 54 -5.94 -4.94 -9.13
N ARG A 55 -6.24 -3.68 -9.48
CA ARG A 55 -5.91 -3.10 -10.80
C ARG A 55 -4.41 -3.04 -11.09
N MET A 56 -3.59 -2.95 -10.05
CA MET A 56 -2.14 -2.98 -10.16
C MET A 56 -1.57 -4.39 -10.38
N GLN A 57 -2.41 -5.44 -10.28
CA GLN A 57 -2.08 -6.84 -10.60
C GLN A 57 -0.76 -7.35 -9.97
N PRO A 58 -0.56 -7.22 -8.64
CA PRO A 58 0.61 -7.78 -8.00
C PRO A 58 0.58 -9.31 -8.01
N GLN A 59 1.75 -9.93 -7.98
CA GLN A 59 1.87 -11.38 -7.82
C GLN A 59 1.50 -11.82 -6.39
N ARG A 60 1.67 -10.93 -5.40
CA ARG A 60 1.37 -11.21 -3.99
C ARG A 60 0.85 -9.98 -3.26
N ILE A 61 -0.13 -10.19 -2.38
CA ILE A 61 -0.54 -9.22 -1.38
C ILE A 61 -0.25 -9.80 0.01
N VAL A 62 0.50 -9.06 0.82
CA VAL A 62 0.77 -9.39 2.22
C VAL A 62 -0.12 -8.50 3.08
N TYR A 63 -1.07 -9.10 3.80
CA TYR A 63 -2.01 -8.40 4.67
C TYR A 63 -1.68 -8.70 6.13
N VAL A 64 -1.28 -7.68 6.87
CA VAL A 64 -1.03 -7.77 8.32
C VAL A 64 -2.29 -7.30 9.04
N SER A 65 -2.91 -8.17 9.84
CA SER A 65 -4.10 -7.80 10.61
C SER A 65 -3.85 -7.90 12.10
N CYS A 66 -4.32 -6.89 12.84
CA CYS A 66 -4.41 -6.91 14.30
C CYS A 66 -5.80 -7.33 14.80
N ASP A 67 -6.76 -7.57 13.90
CA ASP A 67 -8.11 -8.07 14.20
C ASP A 67 -8.53 -9.13 13.17
N PRO A 68 -8.52 -10.42 13.53
CA PRO A 68 -8.85 -11.50 12.59
C PRO A 68 -10.30 -11.46 12.09
N ALA A 69 -11.21 -10.72 12.74
CA ALA A 69 -12.59 -10.60 12.27
C ALA A 69 -12.76 -9.66 11.06
N THR A 70 -11.74 -8.87 10.73
CA THR A 70 -11.74 -7.90 9.62
C THR A 70 -10.85 -8.29 8.45
N LEU A 71 -10.32 -9.52 8.48
CA LEU A 71 -9.53 -10.12 7.40
C LEU A 71 -10.44 -10.70 6.31
#